data_AF-A0A2J8LY75-F1
#
_entry.id   AF-A0A2J8LY75-F1
#
_cell.length_a   1.000
_cell.length_b   1.000
_cell.length_c   1.000
_cell.angle_alpha   90.00
_cell.angle_beta   90.00
_cell.angle_gamma   90.00
#
_symmetry.space_group_name_H-M   'P 1'
#
loop_
_entity.id
_entity.type
_entity.pdbx_description
1 polymer ?
#
loop_
_entity_poly.entity_id
_entity_poly.type
_entity_poly.pdbx_seq_one_letter_code
_entity_poly.pdbx_strand_id
1 'polypeptide(L)'
;SSLRKEVCQLLPFLVRYAKTLYEEAEEANDLSQQVANLAISPTTPGPTWPGDALRLLLPGWCHLTVEDGPREILIKEGAPSLLCKYFLQQWELTSPGHDTSVLPDSVEIGLQTCCHIFLNLVVTAPGLIKRDACFTSLMNTLMTSLPALVQQQGRLLLAANVATLGLLMARLLSTSPGSISSQLPGAEHMPC
;
A
#
# COMPACT_ATOMS: atom_id res chain seq x y z
N SER A 1 -0.97 -14.70 -22.22
CA SER A 1 -1.03 -13.74 -23.33
C SER A 1 0.28 -13.77 -24.10
N SER A 2 0.28 -13.30 -25.36
CA SER A 2 1.45 -13.35 -26.27
C SER A 2 2.62 -12.44 -25.87
N LEU A 3 2.43 -11.50 -24.92
CA LEU A 3 3.46 -10.57 -24.44
C LEU A 3 3.86 -10.82 -22.98
N ARG A 4 3.36 -11.90 -22.36
CA ARG A 4 3.53 -12.16 -20.93
C ARG A 4 5.00 -12.27 -20.53
N LYS A 5 5.78 -12.94 -21.38
CA LYS A 5 7.20 -13.23 -21.11
C LYS A 5 8.03 -11.96 -21.17
N GLU A 6 7.77 -11.12 -22.16
CA GLU A 6 8.40 -9.84 -22.40
C GLU A 6 8.08 -8.86 -21.26
N VAL A 7 6.82 -8.80 -20.84
CA VAL A 7 6.41 -8.01 -19.67
C VAL A 7 7.14 -8.47 -18.41
N CYS A 8 7.19 -9.78 -18.14
CA CYS A 8 7.92 -10.31 -16.98
C CYS A 8 9.42 -10.00 -17.03
N GLN A 9 10.04 -9.97 -18.22
CA GLN A 9 11.45 -9.62 -18.39
C GLN A 9 11.72 -8.14 -18.12
N LEU A 10 10.80 -7.25 -18.48
CA LEU A 10 10.92 -5.80 -18.27
C LEU A 10 10.51 -5.35 -16.86
N LEU A 11 9.63 -6.09 -16.21
CA LEU A 11 9.03 -5.72 -14.92
C LEU A 11 10.06 -5.37 -13.84
N PRO A 12 11.18 -6.11 -13.67
CA PRO A 12 12.21 -5.74 -12.71
C PRO A 12 12.81 -4.36 -12.96
N PHE A 13 13.06 -4.01 -14.22
CA PHE A 13 13.57 -2.70 -14.58
C PHE A 13 12.55 -1.60 -14.27
N LEU A 14 11.27 -1.81 -14.62
CA LEU A 14 10.21 -0.84 -14.37
C LEU A 14 10.01 -0.55 -12.88
N VAL A 15 10.02 -1.59 -12.04
CA VAL A 15 9.90 -1.44 -10.58
C VAL A 15 11.09 -0.65 -10.02
N ARG A 16 12.31 -1.02 -10.40
CA ARG A 16 13.52 -0.31 -9.93
C ARG A 16 13.55 1.14 -10.39
N TYR A 17 13.19 1.40 -11.64
CA TYR A 17 13.14 2.75 -12.19
C TYR A 17 12.12 3.63 -11.45
N ALA A 18 10.89 3.13 -11.25
CA ALA A 18 9.87 3.86 -10.49
C ALA A 18 10.29 4.07 -9.03
N LYS A 19 10.95 3.09 -8.42
CA LYS A 19 11.50 3.21 -7.07
C LYS A 19 12.56 4.30 -6.98
N THR A 20 13.54 4.32 -7.90
CA THR A 20 14.58 5.34 -7.95
C THR A 20 14.00 6.73 -8.10
N LEU A 21 13.09 6.94 -9.07
CA LEU A 21 12.46 8.24 -9.25
C LEU A 21 11.67 8.69 -8.01
N TYR A 22 10.99 7.75 -7.35
CA TYR A 22 10.21 8.05 -6.17
C TYR A 22 11.10 8.41 -4.96
N GLU A 23 12.20 7.68 -4.75
CA GLU A 23 13.15 7.95 -3.67
C GLU A 23 13.90 9.28 -3.90
N GLU A 24 14.34 9.56 -5.12
CA GLU A 24 14.95 10.85 -5.49
C GLU A 24 14.00 12.03 -5.24
N ALA A 25 12.71 11.85 -5.54
CA ALA A 25 11.73 12.90 -5.36
C ALA A 25 11.37 13.14 -3.88
N GLU A 26 11.39 12.09 -3.05
CA GLU A 26 11.26 12.21 -1.60
C GLU A 26 12.44 12.95 -0.98
N GLU A 27 13.68 12.59 -1.35
CA GLU A 27 14.89 13.28 -0.87
C GLU A 27 14.87 14.77 -1.23
N ALA A 28 14.42 15.12 -2.45
CA ALA A 28 14.28 16.49 -2.88
C ALA A 28 13.22 17.28 -2.07
N ASN A 29 12.11 16.63 -1.71
CA ASN A 29 11.07 17.22 -0.86
C ASN A 29 11.58 17.47 0.56
N ASP A 30 12.28 16.51 1.16
CA ASP A 30 12.86 16.63 2.49
C ASP A 30 13.87 17.78 2.58
N LEU A 31 14.76 17.89 1.58
CA LEU A 31 15.70 19.01 1.48
C LEU A 31 14.97 20.34 1.35
N SER A 32 13.94 20.39 0.51
CA SER A 32 13.12 21.60 0.32
C SER A 32 12.40 22.02 1.60
N GLN A 33 11.85 21.08 2.36
CA GLN A 33 11.23 21.35 3.66
C GLN A 33 12.24 21.84 4.69
N GLN A 34 13.45 21.24 4.74
CA GLN A 34 14.53 21.70 5.63
C GLN A 34 14.96 23.14 5.29
N VAL A 35 15.07 23.47 4.00
CA VAL A 35 15.39 24.84 3.55
C VAL A 35 14.26 25.81 3.88
N ALA A 36 12.99 25.41 3.67
CA ALA A 36 11.84 26.24 4.01
C ALA A 36 11.75 26.53 5.51
N ASN A 37 12.09 25.57 6.37
CA ASN A 37 12.14 25.76 7.82
C ASN A 37 13.26 26.72 8.28
N LEU A 38 14.29 26.92 7.45
CA LEU A 38 15.41 27.83 7.71
C LEU A 38 15.23 29.23 7.07
N ALA A 39 14.30 29.37 6.13
CA ALA A 39 14.04 30.64 5.44
C ALA A 39 12.98 31.50 6.16
N ILE A 40 13.26 32.79 6.36
CA ILE A 40 12.35 33.77 7.00
C ILE A 40 11.17 34.16 6.08
N SER A 41 11.16 33.69 4.82
CA SER A 41 10.14 34.02 3.83
C SER A 41 9.72 32.76 3.05
N PRO A 42 8.42 32.53 2.81
CA PRO A 42 7.95 31.35 2.10
C PRO A 42 8.24 31.52 0.60
N THR A 43 9.36 30.98 0.13
CA THR A 43 9.48 30.66 -1.29
C THR A 43 8.69 29.39 -1.55
N THR A 44 7.55 29.52 -2.21
CA THR A 44 6.74 28.37 -2.67
C THR A 44 7.62 27.48 -3.55
N PRO A 45 7.99 26.26 -3.12
CA PRO A 45 8.57 25.31 -4.04
C PRO A 45 7.46 24.96 -5.02
N GLY A 46 7.61 25.34 -6.29
CA GLY A 46 6.76 24.80 -7.35
C GLY A 46 6.88 23.27 -7.35
N PRO A 47 5.85 22.53 -7.78
CA PRO A 47 5.89 21.07 -7.77
C PRO A 47 6.85 20.59 -8.86
N THR A 48 8.13 20.46 -8.54
CA THR A 48 9.10 19.77 -9.41
C THR A 48 9.08 18.29 -9.09
N TRP A 49 7.92 17.66 -9.22
CA TRP A 49 7.85 16.22 -9.38
C TRP A 49 8.03 15.92 -10.87
N PRO A 50 9.10 15.23 -11.30
CA PRO A 50 9.27 14.78 -12.67
C PRO A 50 8.33 13.58 -12.93
N GLY A 51 7.02 13.83 -12.91
CA GLY A 51 5.98 12.83 -13.18
C GLY A 51 5.88 11.73 -12.12
N ASP A 52 4.69 11.55 -11.57
CA ASP A 52 4.37 10.37 -10.73
C ASP A 52 4.43 9.10 -11.59
N ALA A 53 5.64 8.59 -11.83
CA ALA A 53 5.88 7.42 -12.66
C ALA A 53 5.20 6.18 -12.07
N LEU A 54 5.09 6.11 -10.74
CA LEU A 54 4.43 5.02 -10.06
C LEU A 54 2.92 4.99 -10.36
N ARG A 55 2.25 6.15 -10.39
CA ARG A 55 0.84 6.25 -10.81
C ARG A 55 0.59 5.69 -12.21
N LEU A 56 1.55 5.85 -13.13
CA LEU A 56 1.45 5.28 -14.49
C LEU A 56 1.53 3.74 -14.49
N LEU A 57 2.18 3.16 -13.48
CA LEU A 57 2.33 1.71 -13.33
C LEU A 57 1.16 1.06 -12.58
N LEU A 58 0.41 1.80 -11.74
CA LEU A 58 -0.66 1.24 -10.90
C LEU A 58 -1.69 0.40 -11.66
N PRO A 59 -2.25 0.84 -12.81
CA PRO A 59 -3.22 0.02 -13.55
C PRO A 59 -2.62 -1.31 -14.01
N GLY A 60 -1.36 -1.28 -14.47
CA GLY A 60 -0.63 -2.49 -14.84
C GLY A 60 -0.41 -3.43 -13.65
N TRP A 61 0.02 -2.88 -12.51
CA TRP A 61 0.25 -3.68 -11.29
C TRP A 61 -1.04 -4.30 -10.75
N CYS A 62 -2.18 -3.64 -10.89
CA CYS A 62 -3.49 -4.20 -10.53
C CYS A 62 -3.75 -5.52 -11.27
N HIS A 63 -3.47 -5.57 -12.57
CA HIS A 63 -3.63 -6.81 -13.36
C HIS A 63 -2.50 -7.82 -13.12
N LEU A 64 -1.26 -7.36 -12.90
CA LEU A 64 -0.13 -8.27 -12.72
C LEU A 64 -0.15 -8.98 -11.36
N THR A 65 -0.74 -8.37 -10.32
CA THR A 65 -0.78 -8.97 -8.98
C THR A 65 -1.69 -10.19 -8.87
N VAL A 66 -2.66 -10.40 -9.76
CA VAL A 66 -3.48 -11.62 -9.73
C VAL A 66 -2.77 -12.84 -10.34
N GLU A 67 -1.72 -12.63 -11.14
CA GLU A 67 -0.99 -13.69 -11.83
C GLU A 67 0.27 -14.10 -11.07
N ASP A 68 0.52 -15.41 -10.91
CA ASP A 68 1.63 -15.94 -10.09
C ASP A 68 3.02 -15.40 -10.51
N GLY A 69 3.40 -15.59 -11.78
CA GLY A 69 4.72 -15.20 -12.29
C GLY A 69 5.07 -13.71 -12.10
N PRO A 70 4.29 -12.77 -12.66
CA PRO A 70 4.58 -11.35 -12.48
C PRO A 70 4.38 -10.87 -11.04
N ARG A 71 3.45 -11.45 -10.25
CA ARG A 71 3.33 -11.15 -8.82
C ARG A 71 4.61 -11.50 -8.06
N GLU A 72 5.19 -12.68 -8.29
CA GLU A 72 6.44 -13.08 -7.64
C GLU A 72 7.58 -12.10 -7.95
N ILE A 73 7.65 -11.62 -9.20
CA ILE A 73 8.62 -10.60 -9.62
C ILE A 73 8.38 -9.28 -8.87
N LEU A 74 7.13 -8.78 -8.83
CA LEU A 74 6.79 -7.55 -8.10
C LEU A 74 7.18 -7.65 -6.61
N ILE A 75 6.87 -8.78 -5.97
CA ILE A 75 7.22 -9.01 -4.56
C ILE A 75 8.73 -9.04 -4.38
N LYS A 76 9.46 -9.76 -5.24
CA LYS A 76 10.92 -9.87 -5.18
C LYS A 76 11.61 -8.51 -5.32
N GLU A 77 11.08 -7.65 -6.19
CA GLU A 77 11.64 -6.31 -6.45
C GLU A 77 11.17 -5.26 -5.43
N GLY A 78 10.40 -5.65 -4.41
CA GLY A 78 9.98 -4.75 -3.33
C GLY A 78 8.82 -3.81 -3.69
N ALA A 79 8.08 -4.10 -4.75
CA ALA A 79 6.92 -3.31 -5.17
C ALA A 79 5.85 -3.16 -4.07
N PRO A 80 5.52 -4.18 -3.25
CA PRO A 80 4.51 -4.02 -2.20
C PRO A 80 4.89 -2.98 -1.14
N SER A 81 6.16 -2.94 -0.72
CA SER A 81 6.63 -1.97 0.27
C SER A 81 6.66 -0.55 -0.32
N LEU A 82 7.08 -0.41 -1.59
CA LEU A 82 7.00 0.85 -2.33
C LEU A 82 5.54 1.34 -2.46
N LEU A 83 4.62 0.44 -2.79
CA LEU A 83 3.20 0.74 -2.89
C LEU A 83 2.61 1.19 -1.54
N CYS A 84 3.03 0.58 -0.43
CA CYS A 84 2.62 1.02 0.91
C CYS A 84 3.09 2.45 1.20
N LYS A 85 4.37 2.76 0.94
CA LYS A 85 4.89 4.12 1.11
C LYS A 85 4.12 5.13 0.27
N TYR A 86 3.91 4.79 -1.01
CA TYR A 86 3.15 5.63 -1.93
C TYR A 86 1.73 5.87 -1.45
N PHE A 87 1.01 4.81 -1.07
CA PHE A 87 -0.34 4.93 -0.54
C PHE A 87 -0.39 5.87 0.67
N LEU A 88 0.51 5.69 1.64
CA LEU A 88 0.54 6.49 2.87
C LEU A 88 0.80 7.97 2.57
N GLN A 89 1.75 8.30 1.69
CA GLN A 89 1.98 9.69 1.30
C GLN A 89 0.80 10.31 0.56
N GLN A 90 0.23 9.58 -0.41
CA GLN A 90 -0.96 10.07 -1.11
C GLN A 90 -2.15 10.22 -0.15
N TRP A 91 -2.21 9.39 0.90
CA TRP A 91 -3.23 9.48 1.94
C TRP A 91 -3.08 10.75 2.80
N GLU A 92 -1.87 11.19 3.10
CA GLU A 92 -1.64 12.42 3.87
C GLU A 92 -2.17 13.67 3.14
N LEU A 93 -2.21 13.66 1.81
CA LEU A 93 -2.85 14.72 1.02
C LEU A 93 -4.38 14.78 1.24
N THR A 94 -4.96 13.77 1.88
CA THR A 94 -6.38 13.70 2.22
C THR A 94 -6.66 14.12 3.68
N SER A 95 -5.62 14.40 4.48
CA SER A 95 -5.75 14.79 5.89
C SER A 95 -6.45 16.15 6.05
N PRO A 96 -7.32 16.32 7.07
CA PRO A 96 -8.05 17.56 7.32
C PRO A 96 -7.07 18.71 7.64
N GLY A 97 -7.00 19.70 6.75
CA GLY A 97 -6.04 20.81 6.81
C GLY A 97 -5.57 21.27 5.44
N HIS A 98 -5.67 20.41 4.42
CA HIS A 98 -5.70 20.83 3.02
C HIS A 98 -7.15 21.18 2.62
N ASP A 99 -7.35 22.09 1.65
CA ASP A 99 -8.66 22.37 1.07
C ASP A 99 -9.22 21.10 0.40
N THR A 100 -9.91 20.26 1.17
CA THR A 100 -10.52 18.99 0.75
C THR A 100 -11.68 19.16 -0.23
N SER A 101 -11.99 20.40 -0.61
CA SER A 101 -12.99 20.78 -1.61
C SER A 101 -12.72 20.11 -2.97
N VAL A 102 -11.45 19.86 -3.31
CA VAL A 102 -11.05 19.17 -4.55
C VAL A 102 -9.77 18.38 -4.29
N LEU A 103 -9.89 17.14 -3.76
CA LEU A 103 -8.82 16.17 -3.97
C LEU A 103 -8.71 15.99 -5.50
N PRO A 104 -7.53 16.09 -6.13
CA PRO A 104 -7.43 15.85 -7.56
C PRO A 104 -7.93 14.44 -7.85
N ASP A 105 -8.88 14.27 -8.78
CA ASP A 105 -9.46 12.97 -9.14
C ASP A 105 -8.38 11.89 -9.35
N SER A 106 -7.22 12.30 -9.88
CA SER A 106 -6.07 11.41 -10.10
C SER A 106 -5.48 10.80 -8.83
N VAL A 107 -5.51 11.49 -7.69
CA VAL A 107 -5.04 10.98 -6.39
C VAL A 107 -6.05 9.99 -5.83
N GLU A 108 -7.33 10.33 -5.87
CA GLU A 108 -8.38 9.40 -5.43
C GLU A 108 -8.38 8.11 -6.25
N ILE A 109 -8.32 8.21 -7.59
CA ILE A 109 -8.22 7.06 -8.48
C ILE A 109 -6.96 6.24 -8.18
N GLY A 110 -5.83 6.90 -7.89
CA GLY A 110 -4.59 6.25 -7.48
C GLY A 110 -4.76 5.45 -6.19
N LEU A 111 -5.34 6.05 -5.15
CA LEU A 111 -5.63 5.40 -3.86
C LEU A 111 -6.61 4.22 -4.02
N GLN A 112 -7.65 4.39 -4.84
CA GLN A 112 -8.59 3.31 -5.16
C GLN A 112 -7.87 2.14 -5.86
N THR A 113 -7.01 2.43 -6.84
CA THR A 113 -6.22 1.40 -7.54
C THR A 113 -5.24 0.70 -6.60
N CYS A 114 -4.60 1.44 -5.70
CA CYS A 114 -3.76 0.86 -4.65
C CYS A 114 -4.56 -0.12 -3.77
N CYS A 115 -5.78 0.26 -3.36
CA CYS A 115 -6.65 -0.63 -2.60
C CYS A 115 -6.92 -1.94 -3.34
N HIS A 116 -7.20 -1.88 -4.65
CA HIS A 116 -7.40 -3.08 -5.48
C HIS A 116 -6.13 -3.94 -5.59
N ILE A 117 -4.96 -3.33 -5.76
CA ILE A 117 -3.69 -4.06 -5.76
C ILE A 117 -3.46 -4.77 -4.41
N PHE A 118 -3.70 -4.07 -3.29
CA PHE A 118 -3.58 -4.67 -1.96
C PHE A 118 -4.57 -5.79 -1.73
N LEU A 119 -5.82 -5.66 -2.20
CA LEU A 119 -6.82 -6.73 -2.14
C LEU A 119 -6.34 -7.99 -2.90
N ASN A 120 -5.73 -7.83 -4.07
CA ASN A 120 -5.12 -8.93 -4.80
C ASN A 120 -4.01 -9.59 -3.98
N LEU A 121 -3.12 -8.79 -3.37
CA LEU A 121 -2.01 -9.31 -2.55
C LEU A 121 -2.48 -10.02 -1.28
N VAL A 122 -3.53 -9.53 -0.64
CA VAL A 122 -4.20 -10.16 0.50
C VAL A 122 -4.68 -11.56 0.13
N VAL A 123 -5.32 -11.71 -1.03
CA VAL A 123 -5.84 -13.00 -1.49
C VAL A 123 -4.72 -13.94 -1.98
N THR A 124 -3.77 -13.41 -2.75
CA THR A 124 -2.82 -14.23 -3.51
C THR A 124 -1.47 -14.42 -2.83
N ALA A 125 -1.13 -13.57 -1.85
CA ALA A 125 0.12 -13.62 -1.10
C ALA A 125 -0.09 -13.30 0.41
N PRO A 126 -1.00 -14.00 1.12
CA PRO A 126 -1.34 -13.68 2.52
C PRO A 126 -0.14 -13.77 3.48
N GLY A 127 0.86 -14.61 3.18
CA GLY A 127 2.09 -14.71 3.97
C GLY A 127 2.93 -13.43 3.95
N LEU A 128 2.88 -12.64 2.86
CA LEU A 128 3.54 -11.34 2.78
C LEU A 128 2.92 -10.36 3.78
N ILE A 129 1.57 -10.29 3.79
CA ILE A 129 0.80 -9.37 4.64
C ILE A 129 1.07 -9.60 6.12
N LYS A 130 1.24 -10.87 6.53
CA LYS A 130 1.53 -11.24 7.93
C LYS A 130 2.95 -10.91 8.38
N ARG A 131 3.90 -10.81 7.45
CA ARG A 131 5.34 -10.72 7.77
C ARG A 131 5.87 -9.30 7.72
N ASP A 132 5.43 -8.49 6.78
CA ASP A 132 6.01 -7.18 6.51
C ASP A 132 5.32 -6.08 7.31
N ALA A 133 6.10 -5.32 8.08
CA ALA A 133 5.63 -4.27 8.97
C ALA A 133 4.92 -3.13 8.24
N CYS A 134 5.21 -2.90 6.95
CA CYS A 134 4.52 -1.84 6.18
C CYS A 134 3.00 -2.06 6.11
N PHE A 135 2.54 -3.32 6.09
CA PHE A 135 1.12 -3.65 6.11
C PHE A 135 0.46 -3.37 7.47
N THR A 136 1.23 -3.33 8.55
CA THR A 136 0.72 -2.90 9.86
C THR A 136 0.42 -1.41 9.85
N SER A 137 1.33 -0.59 9.31
CA SER A 137 1.09 0.85 9.13
C SER A 137 -0.10 1.10 8.20
N LEU A 138 -0.18 0.38 7.08
CA LEU A 138 -1.33 0.44 6.18
C LEU A 138 -2.63 0.13 6.91
N MET A 139 -2.69 -0.99 7.65
CA MET A 139 -3.86 -1.37 8.43
C MET A 139 -4.28 -0.26 9.40
N ASN A 140 -3.33 0.30 10.16
CA ASN A 140 -3.61 1.37 11.10
C ASN A 140 -4.23 2.58 10.39
N THR A 141 -3.66 3.03 9.28
CA THR A 141 -4.19 4.14 8.48
C THR A 141 -5.60 3.88 7.96
N LEU A 142 -5.88 2.67 7.45
CA LEU A 142 -7.22 2.31 6.96
C LEU A 142 -8.25 2.38 8.08
N MET A 143 -7.93 1.81 9.25
CA MET A 143 -8.85 1.72 10.38
C MET A 143 -9.09 3.07 11.06
N THR A 144 -8.07 3.93 11.15
CA THR A 144 -8.21 5.28 11.74
C THR A 144 -8.98 6.21 10.83
N SER A 145 -8.84 6.07 9.51
CA SER A 145 -9.41 7.00 8.54
C SER A 145 -10.85 6.65 8.13
N LEU A 146 -11.24 5.38 8.23
CA LEU A 146 -12.55 4.91 7.78
C LEU A 146 -13.74 5.67 8.39
N PRO A 147 -13.80 5.97 9.70
CA PRO A 147 -14.94 6.68 10.29
C PRO A 147 -15.18 8.05 9.66
N ALA A 148 -14.11 8.82 9.39
CA ALA A 148 -14.21 10.13 8.76
C ALA A 148 -14.61 10.01 7.28
N LEU A 149 -14.04 9.03 6.58
CA LEU A 149 -14.25 8.82 5.15
C LEU A 149 -15.69 8.41 4.82
N VAL A 150 -16.35 7.61 5.66
CA VAL A 150 -17.77 7.22 5.46
C VAL A 150 -18.71 8.42 5.56
N GLN A 151 -18.34 9.47 6.30
CA GLN A 151 -19.15 10.69 6.39
C GLN A 151 -19.02 11.59 5.14
N GLN A 152 -18.06 11.30 4.26
CA GLN A 152 -17.80 12.09 3.05
C GLN A 152 -18.55 11.50 1.85
N GLN A 153 -19.76 12.01 1.59
CA GLN A 153 -20.68 11.46 0.57
C GLN A 153 -20.11 11.44 -0.86
N GLY A 154 -19.14 12.31 -1.17
CA GLY A 154 -18.43 12.33 -2.47
C GLY A 154 -17.34 11.26 -2.62
N ARG A 155 -16.96 10.57 -1.55
CA ARG A 155 -15.80 9.64 -1.51
C ARG A 155 -16.20 8.22 -1.11
N LEU A 156 -17.48 7.88 -1.27
CA LEU A 156 -18.04 6.59 -0.86
C LEU A 156 -17.35 5.40 -1.54
N LEU A 157 -16.89 5.56 -2.79
CA LEU A 157 -16.17 4.50 -3.50
C LEU A 157 -14.82 4.21 -2.84
N LEU A 158 -14.06 5.25 -2.50
CA LEU A 158 -12.82 5.09 -1.74
C LEU A 158 -13.11 4.52 -0.35
N ALA A 159 -14.18 4.97 0.31
CA ALA A 159 -14.62 4.42 1.61
C ALA A 159 -14.89 2.92 1.55
N ALA A 160 -15.62 2.46 0.52
CA ALA A 160 -15.92 1.06 0.31
C ALA A 160 -14.66 0.23 0.06
N ASN A 161 -13.72 0.74 -0.75
CA ASN A 161 -12.44 0.08 -1.01
C ASN A 161 -11.59 -0.06 0.28
N VAL A 162 -11.47 1.03 1.04
CA VAL A 162 -10.74 1.06 2.33
C VAL A 162 -11.37 0.10 3.34
N ALA A 163 -12.71 0.09 3.47
CA ALA A 163 -13.42 -0.81 4.36
C ALA A 163 -13.19 -2.28 3.96
N THR A 164 -13.32 -2.61 2.67
CA THR A 164 -13.15 -3.98 2.16
C THR A 164 -11.72 -4.48 2.42
N LEU A 165 -10.72 -3.65 2.10
CA LEU A 165 -9.32 -3.97 2.33
C LEU A 165 -9.02 -4.17 3.83
N GLY A 166 -9.44 -3.21 4.66
CA GLY A 166 -9.26 -3.27 6.11
C GLY A 166 -9.88 -4.53 6.70
N LEU A 167 -11.11 -4.89 6.31
CA LEU A 167 -11.77 -6.11 6.78
C LEU A 167 -11.03 -7.39 6.37
N LEU A 168 -10.59 -7.51 5.11
CA LEU A 168 -9.87 -8.70 4.67
C LEU A 168 -8.49 -8.81 5.33
N MET A 169 -7.76 -7.71 5.44
CA MET A 169 -6.49 -7.71 6.16
C MET A 169 -6.70 -8.06 7.64
N ALA A 170 -7.75 -7.55 8.30
CA ALA A 170 -8.04 -7.84 9.70
C ALA A 170 -8.36 -9.31 9.91
N ARG A 171 -9.11 -9.92 8.98
CA ARG A 171 -9.36 -11.37 8.97
C ARG A 171 -8.08 -12.19 8.79
N LEU A 172 -7.17 -11.77 7.92
CA LEU A 172 -5.88 -12.45 7.75
C LEU A 172 -5.01 -12.35 9.00
N LEU A 173 -4.95 -11.17 9.61
CA LEU A 173 -4.10 -10.93 10.78
C LEU A 173 -4.66 -11.56 12.06
N SER A 174 -5.98 -11.68 12.19
CA SER A 174 -6.62 -12.40 13.32
C SER A 174 -6.53 -13.91 13.21
N THR A 175 -6.40 -14.46 12.00
CA THR A 175 -6.17 -15.90 11.78
C THR A 175 -4.69 -16.25 11.98
N SER A 176 -4.21 -16.17 13.22
CA SER A 176 -2.95 -16.79 13.60
C SER A 176 -3.17 -18.27 13.93
N PRO A 177 -2.37 -19.21 13.38
CA PRO A 177 -2.46 -20.62 13.74
C PRO A 177 -1.86 -20.82 15.15
N GLY A 178 -2.68 -20.61 16.17
CA GLY A 178 -2.31 -20.79 17.57
C GLY A 178 -3.51 -21.21 18.41
N SER A 179 -4.01 -22.44 18.19
CA SER A 179 -4.84 -23.20 19.15
C SER A 179 -5.32 -24.56 18.60
N ILE A 180 -4.46 -25.36 17.97
CA ILE A 180 -4.72 -26.80 17.82
C ILE A 180 -3.41 -27.56 17.99
N SER A 181 -3.01 -27.84 19.24
CA SER A 181 -2.25 -29.03 19.64
C SER A 181 -1.89 -28.98 21.13
N SER A 182 -2.08 -30.13 21.79
CA SER A 182 -1.69 -30.51 23.16
C SER A 182 -2.68 -30.24 24.31
N GLN A 183 -3.84 -30.89 24.25
CA GLN A 183 -4.37 -31.58 25.44
C GLN A 183 -4.67 -33.04 25.05
N LEU A 184 -3.65 -33.90 25.16
CA LEU A 184 -3.87 -35.32 25.42
C LEU A 184 -3.65 -35.50 26.94
N PRO A 185 -4.63 -35.96 27.72
CA PRO A 185 -4.37 -36.30 29.12
C PRO A 185 -3.53 -37.58 29.18
N GLY A 186 -2.43 -37.50 29.94
CA GLY A 186 -1.45 -38.55 30.09
C GLY A 186 -2.03 -39.81 30.74
N ALA A 187 -1.55 -40.96 30.26
CA ALA A 187 -1.60 -42.19 31.01
C ALA A 187 -0.56 -42.11 32.13
N GLU A 188 -1.02 -41.92 33.37
CA GLU A 188 -0.19 -42.17 34.55
C GLU A 188 -0.63 -43.45 35.25
N HIS A 189 0.34 -44.36 35.29
CA HIS A 189 0.58 -45.43 36.23
C HIS A 189 -0.17 -45.34 37.57
N MET A 190 -0.83 -46.43 37.94
CA MET A 190 -1.31 -46.70 39.30
C MET A 190 -0.30 -47.61 40.03
N PRO A 191 0.17 -47.27 41.24
CA PRO A 191 0.77 -48.23 42.15
C PRO A 191 -0.22 -48.68 43.24
N CYS A 192 0.06 -49.89 43.76
CA CYS A 192 -0.64 -50.68 44.79
C CYS A 192 -1.74 -51.62 44.27
#